data_AF-A0A2M7IE09-F1
#
_entry.id   AF-A0A2M7IE09-F1
#
_cell.length_a   1.000
_cell.length_b   1.000
_cell.length_c   1.000
_cell.angle_alpha   90.00
_cell.angle_beta   90.00
_cell.angle_gamma   90.00
#
_symmetry.space_group_name_H-M   'P 1'
#
loop_
_entity.id
_entity.type
_entity.pdbx_description
1 polymer ?
#
loop_
_entity_poly.entity_id
_entity_poly.type
_entity_poly.pdbx_seq_one_letter_code
_entity_poly.pdbx_strand_id
1 'polypeptide(L)'
;MEFKVPQFIELEDKIVGPLTLKQFLFLGAGGILLFVLWFFLTLGAFIIALIPVAVLSVALAFYKPRGRPSFEMIVLFINYILKPRLYLWKKKNGQQH
;
A
#
# COMPACT_ATOMS: atom_id res chain seq x y z
N MET A 1 26.32 32.86 -10.58
CA MET A 1 25.58 31.72 -11.15
C MET A 1 24.90 31.01 -10.00
N GLU A 2 23.59 31.14 -9.86
CA GLU A 2 22.84 30.39 -8.86
C GLU A 2 22.51 29.00 -9.42
N PHE A 3 23.13 27.97 -8.84
CA PHE A 3 22.81 26.60 -9.17
C PHE A 3 21.52 26.22 -8.44
N LYS A 4 20.43 26.02 -9.19
CA LYS A 4 19.25 25.34 -8.65
C LYS A 4 19.66 23.90 -8.32
N VAL A 5 19.76 23.60 -7.02
CA VAL A 5 20.02 22.24 -6.55
C VAL A 5 18.88 21.36 -7.07
N PRO A 6 19.18 20.35 -7.89
CA PRO A 6 18.14 19.47 -8.41
C PRO A 6 17.55 18.64 -7.26
N GLN A 7 16.25 18.78 -7.00
CA GLN A 7 15.54 18.04 -5.95
C GLN A 7 15.18 16.60 -6.36
N PHE A 8 16.03 15.93 -7.16
CA PHE A 8 15.71 14.61 -7.71
C PHE A 8 15.78 13.47 -6.68
N ILE A 9 16.13 13.73 -5.42
CA ILE A 9 16.25 12.71 -4.37
C ILE A 9 14.89 12.08 -4.01
N GLU A 10 13.78 12.78 -4.25
CA GLU A 10 12.44 12.36 -3.80
C GLU A 10 11.60 11.64 -4.88
N LEU A 11 12.06 11.65 -6.14
CA LEU A 11 11.37 10.96 -7.23
C LEU A 11 11.74 9.47 -7.20
N GLU A 12 10.78 8.61 -6.87
CA GLU A 12 10.97 7.15 -6.95
C GLU A 12 11.44 6.73 -8.35
N ASP A 13 12.53 5.96 -8.38
CA ASP A 13 13.07 5.42 -9.63
C ASP A 13 12.02 4.54 -10.34
N LYS A 14 11.66 4.97 -11.54
CA LYS A 14 10.83 4.22 -12.47
C LYS A 14 11.72 3.24 -13.23
N ILE A 15 11.82 2.02 -12.71
CA ILE A 15 12.74 0.99 -13.23
C ILE A 15 12.05 0.11 -14.30
N VAL A 16 10.72 -0.02 -14.25
CA VAL A 16 9.95 -0.85 -15.20
C VAL A 16 9.02 0.05 -16.03
N GLY A 17 9.58 0.70 -17.05
CA GLY A 17 8.84 1.61 -17.94
C GLY A 17 8.21 2.78 -17.16
N PRO A 18 6.87 2.98 -17.21
CA PRO A 18 6.20 4.04 -16.45
C PRO A 18 6.00 3.70 -14.97
N LEU A 19 6.26 2.46 -14.55
CA LEU A 19 5.99 1.94 -13.20
C LEU A 19 7.21 2.06 -12.29
N THR A 20 6.97 2.44 -11.04
CA THR A 20 7.98 2.30 -9.99
C THR A 20 8.13 0.84 -9.58
N LEU A 21 9.27 0.45 -9.02
CA LEU A 21 9.46 -0.93 -8.51
C LEU A 21 8.33 -1.37 -7.58
N LYS A 22 7.84 -0.45 -6.76
CA LYS A 22 6.78 -0.74 -5.79
C LYS A 22 5.45 -1.05 -6.49
N GLN A 23 5.11 -0.29 -7.52
CA GLN A 23 3.92 -0.53 -8.34
C GLN A 23 3.99 -1.88 -9.04
N PHE A 24 5.16 -2.20 -9.60
CA PHE A 24 5.41 -3.51 -10.19
C PHE A 24 5.23 -4.64 -9.19
N LEU A 25 5.75 -4.50 -7.96
CA LEU A 25 5.56 -5.47 -6.88
C LEU A 25 4.09 -5.65 -6.49
N PHE A 26 3.30 -4.57 -6.39
CA PHE A 26 1.87 -4.68 -6.07
C PHE A 26 1.05 -5.39 -7.15
N LEU A 27 1.30 -5.03 -8.42
CA LEU A 27 0.65 -5.68 -9.55
C LEU A 27 1.10 -7.13 -9.69
N GLY A 28 2.39 -7.40 -9.50
CA GLY A 28 2.95 -8.75 -9.50
C GLY A 28 2.38 -9.63 -8.39
N ALA A 29 2.29 -9.12 -7.16
CA ALA A 29 1.68 -9.83 -6.03
C ALA A 29 0.19 -10.15 -6.30
N GLY A 30 -0.56 -9.20 -6.87
CA GLY A 30 -1.95 -9.41 -7.30
C GLY A 30 -2.08 -10.48 -8.38
N GLY A 31 -1.22 -10.42 -9.40
CA GLY A 31 -1.17 -11.40 -10.48
C GLY A 31 -0.81 -12.80 -9.99
N ILE A 32 0.19 -12.92 -9.12
CA ILE A 32 0.57 -14.20 -8.49
C ILE A 32 -0.59 -14.74 -7.65
N LEU A 33 -1.26 -13.89 -6.86
CA LEU A 33 -2.41 -14.30 -6.07
C LEU A 33 -3.54 -14.85 -6.95
N LEU A 34 -3.90 -14.14 -8.03
CA LEU A 34 -4.88 -14.61 -9.00
C LEU A 34 -4.45 -15.91 -9.68
N PHE A 35 -3.18 -16.02 -10.07
CA PHE A 35 -2.64 -17.22 -10.67
C PHE A 35 -2.75 -18.43 -9.73
N VAL A 36 -2.46 -18.26 -8.44
CA VAL A 36 -2.66 -19.31 -7.44
C VAL A 36 -4.15 -19.65 -7.31
N LEU A 37 -5.03 -18.65 -7.19
CA LEU A 37 -6.48 -18.86 -7.07
C LEU A 37 -7.08 -19.63 -8.25
N TRP A 38 -6.52 -19.47 -9.45
CA TRP A 38 -6.94 -20.21 -10.64
C TRP A 38 -6.85 -21.73 -10.47
N PHE A 39 -5.88 -22.23 -9.70
CA PHE A 39 -5.73 -23.67 -9.46
C PHE A 39 -6.71 -24.23 -8.43
N PHE A 40 -7.23 -23.40 -7.54
CA PHE A 40 -8.08 -23.83 -6.42
C PHE A 40 -9.58 -23.58 -6.64
N LEU A 41 -9.95 -22.60 -7.46
CA LEU A 41 -11.34 -22.19 -7.65
C LEU A 41 -11.92 -22.73 -8.97
N THR A 42 -13.21 -23.03 -8.94
CA THR A 42 -14.00 -23.24 -10.17
C THR A 42 -14.17 -21.92 -10.93
N LEU A 43 -14.36 -21.98 -12.24
CA LEU A 43 -14.37 -20.81 -13.13
C LEU A 43 -15.32 -19.69 -12.66
N GLY A 44 -16.52 -20.07 -12.19
CA GLY A 44 -17.49 -19.10 -11.63
C GLY A 44 -17.00 -18.38 -10.38
N ALA A 45 -16.43 -19.13 -9.41
CA ALA A 45 -15.86 -18.53 -8.20
C ALA A 45 -14.63 -17.69 -8.52
N PHE A 46 -13.81 -18.10 -9.49
CA PHE A 46 -12.64 -17.36 -9.92
C PHE A 46 -13.01 -15.99 -10.49
N ILE A 47 -14.02 -15.88 -11.36
CA ILE A 47 -14.45 -14.60 -11.91
C ILE A 47 -14.92 -13.65 -10.79
N ILE A 48 -15.65 -14.18 -9.81
CA ILE A 48 -16.11 -13.39 -8.66
C ILE A 48 -14.92 -12.89 -7.82
N ALA A 49 -13.88 -13.70 -7.64
CA ALA A 49 -12.67 -13.31 -6.91
C ALA A 49 -11.74 -12.40 -7.73
N LEU A 50 -11.75 -12.52 -9.05
CA LEU A 50 -10.88 -11.79 -9.96
C LEU A 50 -11.14 -10.28 -9.89
N ILE A 51 -12.41 -9.87 -9.94
CA ILE A 51 -12.80 -8.46 -9.93
C ILE A 51 -12.27 -7.72 -8.68
N PRO A 52 -12.59 -8.13 -7.44
CA PRO A 52 -12.15 -7.42 -6.25
C PRO A 52 -10.63 -7.47 -6.09
N VAL A 53 -9.97 -8.58 -6.39
CA VAL A 53 -8.51 -8.70 -6.27
C VAL A 53 -7.79 -7.82 -7.28
N ALA A 54 -8.22 -7.84 -8.56
CA ALA A 54 -7.63 -6.98 -9.59
C ALA A 54 -7.82 -5.50 -9.25
N VAL A 55 -9.03 -5.10 -8.82
CA VAL A 55 -9.32 -3.71 -8.41
C VAL A 55 -8.44 -3.31 -7.23
N LEU A 56 -8.31 -4.16 -6.21
CA LEU A 56 -7.44 -3.90 -5.05
C LEU A 56 -5.97 -3.74 -5.46
N SER A 57 -5.44 -4.63 -6.28
CA SER A 57 -4.04 -4.58 -6.71
C SER A 57 -3.73 -3.33 -7.53
N VAL A 58 -4.63 -2.93 -8.43
CA VAL A 58 -4.50 -1.69 -9.21
C VAL A 58 -4.63 -0.47 -8.30
N ALA A 59 -5.62 -0.45 -7.40
CA ALA A 59 -5.78 0.63 -6.45
C ALA A 59 -4.53 0.78 -5.59
N LEU A 60 -3.97 -0.29 -5.03
CA LEU A 60 -2.75 -0.21 -4.21
C LEU A 60 -1.51 0.22 -5.02
N ALA A 61 -1.44 -0.12 -6.31
CA ALA A 61 -0.34 0.31 -7.17
C ALA A 61 -0.43 1.81 -7.54
N PHE A 62 -1.61 2.32 -7.91
CA PHE A 62 -1.73 3.68 -8.46
C PHE A 62 -2.31 4.71 -7.50
N TYR A 63 -3.03 4.29 -6.46
CA TYR A 63 -3.60 5.19 -5.49
C TYR A 63 -2.51 5.72 -4.55
N LYS A 64 -2.21 7.00 -4.69
CA LYS A 64 -1.25 7.72 -3.83
C LYS A 64 -1.99 8.80 -3.02
N PRO A 65 -2.37 8.55 -1.78
CA PRO A 65 -2.97 9.60 -0.95
C PRO A 65 -1.93 10.67 -0.61
N ARG A 66 -2.18 11.90 -1.05
CA ARG A 66 -1.42 13.11 -0.68
C ARG A 66 0.09 13.05 -0.98
N GLY A 67 0.48 12.39 -2.07
CA GLY A 67 1.86 12.44 -2.58
C GLY A 67 2.91 11.70 -1.75
N ARG A 68 2.51 10.88 -0.76
CA ARG A 68 3.44 10.06 0.02
C ARG A 68 3.80 8.76 -0.70
N PRO A 69 5.01 8.20 -0.49
CA PRO A 69 5.37 6.90 -1.05
C PRO A 69 4.39 5.84 -0.54
N SER A 70 3.78 5.09 -1.46
CA SER A 70 2.74 4.08 -1.17
C SER A 70 3.19 3.00 -0.17
N PHE A 71 4.50 2.75 -0.08
CA PHE A 71 5.08 1.82 0.89
C PHE A 71 4.91 2.27 2.34
N GLU A 72 5.12 3.55 2.64
CA GLU A 72 4.94 4.05 4.01
C GLU A 72 3.50 3.83 4.46
N MET A 73 2.54 4.04 3.57
CA MET A 73 1.13 3.81 3.87
C MET A 73 0.84 2.35 4.18
N ILE A 74 1.44 1.41 3.46
CA ILE A 74 1.19 -0.02 3.67
C ILE A 74 1.88 -0.53 4.92
N VAL A 75 3.10 -0.08 5.20
CA VAL A 75 3.76 -0.33 6.48
C VAL A 75 2.94 0.25 7.63
N LEU A 76 2.40 1.46 7.48
CA LEU A 76 1.48 2.06 8.47
C LEU A 76 0.17 1.29 8.59
N PHE A 77 -0.38 0.76 7.49
CA PHE A 77 -1.62 -0.01 7.49
C PHE A 77 -1.45 -1.39 8.16
N ILE A 78 -0.38 -2.10 7.83
CA ILE A 78 0.01 -3.36 8.48
C ILE A 78 0.29 -3.10 9.96
N ASN A 79 1.07 -2.07 10.29
CA ASN A 79 1.29 -1.66 11.67
C ASN A 79 -0.02 -1.30 12.36
N TYR A 80 -0.96 -0.62 11.71
CA TYR A 80 -2.25 -0.29 12.29
C TYR A 80 -3.09 -1.52 12.64
N ILE A 81 -3.09 -2.54 11.76
CA ILE A 81 -3.79 -3.81 12.01
C ILE A 81 -3.10 -4.60 13.14
N LEU A 82 -1.77 -4.68 13.13
CA LEU A 82 -1.00 -5.47 14.09
C LEU A 82 -0.81 -4.78 15.45
N LYS A 83 -0.92 -3.45 15.51
CA LYS A 83 -0.67 -2.72 16.75
C LYS A 83 -1.81 -2.98 17.74
N PRO A 84 -1.51 -3.53 18.93
CA PRO A 84 -2.52 -3.73 19.95
C PRO A 84 -3.12 -2.37 20.34
N ARG A 85 -4.46 -2.27 20.31
CA ARG A 85 -5.18 -1.07 20.78
C ARG A 85 -5.10 -1.02 22.30
N LEU A 86 -3.96 -0.56 22.82
CA LEU A 86 -3.81 -0.23 24.23
C LEU A 86 -4.69 0.99 24.52
N TYR A 87 -5.91 0.72 24.96
CA TYR A 87 -6.83 1.73 25.46
C TYR A 87 -6.38 2.13 26.87
N LEU A 88 -5.32 2.93 26.94
CA LEU A 88 -4.87 3.51 28.21
C LEU A 88 -5.86 4.62 28.58
N TRP A 89 -6.87 4.28 29.37
CA TRP A 89 -7.73 5.27 30.01
C TRP A 89 -6.87 6.08 31.00
N LYS A 90 -6.39 7.25 30.55
CA LYS A 90 -5.79 8.24 31.46
C LYS A 90 -6.93 8.92 32.22
N LYS A 91 -7.20 8.45 33.44
CA LYS A 91 -7.96 9.24 34.42
C LYS A 91 -7.17 10.53 34.61
N LYS A 92 -7.75 11.67 34.21
CA LYS A 92 -7.19 12.99 34.50
C LYS A 92 -7.33 13.17 36.00
N ASN A 93 -6.33 12.73 36.76
CA ASN A 93 -6.26 13.04 38.18
C ASN A 93 -6.16 14.56 38.26
N GLY A 94 -7.26 15.18 38.71
CA GLY A 94 -7.30 16.60 38.99
C GLY A 94 -6.25 16.90 40.05
N GLN A 95 -5.12 17.43 39.60
CA GLN A 95 -4.22 18.18 40.45
C GLN A 95 -4.94 19.50 40.73
N GLN A 96 -5.66 19.53 41.85
CA GLN A 96 -6.08 20.78 42.46
C GLN A 96 -4.82 21.42 43.04
N HIS A 97 -4.49 22.60 42.52
CA HIS A 97 -3.61 23.56 43.15
C HIS A 97 -4.49 24.62 43.80
#